data_AF-A0AAU3RPI0-F1
#
_entry.id   AF-A0AAU3RPI0-F1
#
_cell.length_a   1.000
_cell.length_b   1.000
_cell.length_c   1.000
_cell.angle_alpha   90.00
_cell.angle_beta   90.00
_cell.angle_gamma   90.00
#
_symmetry.space_group_name_H-M   'P 1'
#
loop_
_entity.id
_entity.type
_entity.pdbx_description
1 polymer ?
#
loop_
_entity_poly.entity_id
_entity_poly.type
_entity_poly.pdbx_seq_one_letter_code
_entity_poly.pdbx_strand_id
1 'polypeptide(L)'
;MGVPGVVPVWLLWYITVNGPLSELGWTQREPTENDGMLLWLVIVVPIVTAFALLWWLVNHFVRRWNTAAARVYWPVCALVTLAPTATLVVFS
;
A
#
# COMPACT_ATOMS: atom_id res chain seq x y z
N MET A 1 -11.57 11.77 1.16
CA MET A 1 -12.01 10.47 1.70
C MET A 1 -10.84 9.52 1.56
N GLY A 2 -10.17 9.19 2.67
CA GLY A 2 -9.05 8.26 2.65
C GLY A 2 -9.57 6.86 2.38
N VAL A 3 -9.36 6.35 1.17
CA VAL A 3 -9.61 4.94 0.88
C VAL A 3 -8.65 4.15 1.78
N PRO A 4 -9.14 3.19 2.58
CA PRO A 4 -8.29 2.41 3.47
C PRO A 4 -7.24 1.65 2.66
N GLY A 5 -5.96 2.00 2.84
CA GLY A 5 -4.82 1.40 2.14
C GLY A 5 -4.35 0.08 2.75
N VAL A 6 -5.18 -0.58 3.56
CA VAL A 6 -4.79 -1.79 4.30
C VAL A 6 -4.35 -2.90 3.34
N VAL A 7 -5.17 -3.20 2.32
CA VAL A 7 -4.88 -4.24 1.32
C VAL A 7 -3.56 -4.00 0.57
N PRO A 8 -3.35 -2.85 -0.10
CA PRO A 8 -2.10 -2.63 -0.83
C PRO A 8 -0.87 -2.57 0.07
N VAL A 9 -0.98 -2.05 1.30
CA VAL A 9 0.15 -2.03 2.25
C VAL A 9 0.51 -3.45 2.69
N TRP A 10 -0.48 -4.30 2.98
CA TRP A 10 -0.24 -5.70 3.32
C TRP A 10 0.36 -6.50 2.16
N LEU A 11 -0.06 -6.25 0.93
CA LEU A 11 0.53 -6.89 -0.26
C LEU A 11 1.99 -6.47 -0.48
N LEU A 12 2.30 -5.19 -0.29
CA LEU A 12 3.68 -4.70 -0.35
C LEU A 12 4.54 -5.31 0.76
N TRP A 13 4.01 -5.39 1.99
CA TRP A 13 4.67 -6.04 3.11
C TRP A 13 4.98 -7.52 2.80
N TYR A 14 4.00 -8.26 2.29
CA TYR A 14 4.13 -9.67 1.92
C TYR A 14 5.26 -9.91 0.91
N ILE A 15 5.28 -9.13 -0.19
CA ILE A 15 6.35 -9.24 -1.19
C ILE A 15 7.71 -8.90 -0.59
N THR A 16 7.77 -7.86 0.25
CA THR A 16 9.04 -7.42 0.84
C THR A 16 9.60 -8.49 1.78
N VAL A 17 8.75 -9.09 2.63
CA VAL A 17 9.12 -10.14 3.58
C VAL A 17 9.49 -11.45 2.88
N ASN A 18 8.73 -11.88 1.87
CA ASN A 18 9.00 -13.15 1.21
C ASN A 18 10.05 -13.05 0.08
N GLY A 19 10.31 -11.86 -0.44
CA GLY A 19 11.29 -11.59 -1.50
C GLY A 19 12.59 -11.00 -0.96
N PRO A 20 12.83 -9.68 -1.11
CA PRO A 20 14.14 -9.07 -0.85
C PRO A 20 14.60 -9.21 0.60
N LEU A 21 13.71 -9.15 1.59
CA LEU A 21 14.11 -9.35 3.00
C LEU A 21 14.51 -10.80 3.28
N SER A 22 13.89 -11.77 2.60
CA SER A 22 14.25 -13.18 2.77
C SER A 22 15.55 -13.51 2.06
N GLU A 23 15.80 -12.92 0.89
CA GLU A 23 17.06 -13.02 0.15
C GLU A 23 18.23 -12.38 0.92
N LEU A 24 17.95 -11.32 1.69
CA LEU A 24 18.91 -10.69 2.60
C LEU A 24 19.07 -11.44 3.93
N GLY A 25 18.31 -12.51 4.18
CA GLY A 25 18.35 -13.29 5.41
C GLY A 25 17.74 -12.58 6.63
N TRP A 26 17.02 -11.48 6.43
CA TRP A 26 16.35 -10.74 7.52
C TRP A 26 15.01 -11.37 7.89
N THR A 27 14.40 -12.13 6.97
CA THR A 27 13.13 -12.84 7.18
C THR A 27 13.23 -14.26 6.67
N GLN A 28 12.39 -15.16 7.19
CA GLN A 28 12.22 -16.50 6.61
C GLN A 28 11.11 -16.46 5.58
N ARG A 29 11.39 -16.99 4.39
CA ARG A 29 10.39 -17.18 3.34
C ARG A 29 9.39 -18.24 3.77
N GLU A 30 8.11 -18.02 3.47
CA GLU A 30 7.04 -18.95 3.85
C GLU A 30 7.30 -20.35 3.23
N PRO A 31 7.30 -21.44 4.02
CA PRO A 31 7.65 -22.78 3.54
C PRO A 31 6.71 -23.34 2.46
N THR A 32 5.49 -22.80 2.36
CA THR A 32 4.47 -23.19 1.38
C THR A 32 4.54 -22.40 0.08
N GLU A 33 5.43 -21.42 -0.02
CA GLU A 33 5.58 -20.53 -1.18
C GLU A 33 6.29 -21.23 -2.35
N ASN A 34 5.53 -21.92 -3.20
CA ASN A 34 6.07 -22.70 -4.33
C ASN A 34 5.86 -22.03 -5.71
N ASP A 35 5.08 -20.96 -5.77
CA ASP A 35 4.68 -20.31 -7.04
C ASP A 35 5.69 -19.28 -7.57
N GLY A 36 6.73 -19.00 -6.78
CA GLY A 36 7.77 -18.03 -7.12
C GLY A 36 7.32 -16.57 -6.94
N MET A 37 8.29 -15.69 -6.66
CA MET A 37 8.03 -14.27 -6.38
C MET A 37 7.47 -13.49 -7.58
N LEU A 38 7.76 -13.98 -8.79
CA LEU A 38 7.36 -13.35 -10.04
C LEU A 38 5.83 -13.41 -10.24
N LEU A 39 5.16 -14.49 -9.83
CA LEU A 39 3.71 -14.59 -9.89
C LEU A 39 3.04 -13.54 -8.98
N TRP A 40 3.58 -13.37 -7.77
CA TRP A 40 3.12 -12.36 -6.84
C TRP A 40 3.31 -10.94 -7.37
N LEU A 41 4.42 -10.64 -8.04
CA LEU A 41 4.61 -9.34 -8.68
C LEU A 41 3.55 -9.08 -9.76
N VAL A 42 3.21 -10.08 -10.58
CA VAL A 42 2.16 -9.95 -11.61
C VAL A 42 0.78 -9.68 -11.00
N ILE A 43 0.50 -10.15 -9.78
CA ILE A 43 -0.76 -9.92 -9.08
C ILE A 43 -0.74 -8.58 -8.32
N VAL A 44 0.32 -8.31 -7.56
CA VAL A 44 0.41 -7.14 -6.69
C VAL A 44 0.58 -5.85 -7.48
N VAL A 45 1.38 -5.84 -8.55
CA VAL A 45 1.60 -4.65 -9.38
C VAL A 45 0.28 -4.07 -9.91
N PRO A 46 -0.61 -4.81 -10.59
CA PRO A 46 -1.86 -4.25 -11.08
C PRO A 46 -2.81 -3.85 -9.94
N ILE A 47 -2.87 -4.59 -8.84
CA ILE A 47 -3.72 -4.25 -7.69
C ILE A 47 -3.26 -2.93 -7.05
N VAL A 48 -1.96 -2.80 -6.76
CA VAL A 48 -1.39 -1.59 -6.16
C VAL A 48 -1.49 -0.41 -7.13
N THR A 49 -1.26 -0.64 -8.43
CA THR A 49 -1.40 0.40 -9.46
C THR A 49 -2.85 0.87 -9.59
N ALA A 50 -3.80 -0.05 -9.66
CA ALA A 50 -5.23 0.29 -9.73
C ALA A 50 -5.68 1.03 -8.46
N PHE A 51 -5.24 0.59 -7.29
CA PHE A 51 -5.51 1.28 -6.03
C PHE A 51 -4.93 2.69 -6.03
N ALA A 52 -3.66 2.85 -6.42
CA ALA A 52 -3.00 4.16 -6.46
C ALA A 52 -3.67 5.11 -7.44
N LEU A 53 -4.09 4.61 -8.62
CA LEU A 53 -4.84 5.38 -9.62
C LEU A 53 -6.22 5.78 -9.11
N LEU A 54 -6.97 4.86 -8.50
CA LEU A 54 -8.28 5.15 -7.90
C LEU A 54 -8.16 6.15 -6.76
N TRP A 55 -7.18 5.96 -5.88
CA TRP A 55 -6.88 6.89 -4.79
C TRP A 55 -6.52 8.26 -5.35
N TRP A 56 -5.64 8.34 -6.34
CA TRP A 56 -5.26 9.60 -6.96
C TRP A 56 -6.45 10.29 -7.61
N LEU A 57 -7.29 9.57 -8.35
CA LEU A 57 -8.47 10.09 -9.03
C LEU A 57 -9.51 10.63 -8.03
N VAL A 58 -9.81 9.87 -6.97
CA VAL A 58 -10.72 10.29 -5.90
C VAL A 58 -10.20 11.55 -5.21
N ASN A 59 -8.91 11.57 -4.83
CA ASN A 59 -8.32 12.74 -4.17
C ASN A 59 -8.21 13.95 -5.09
N HIS A 60 -7.98 13.75 -6.39
CA HIS A 60 -7.98 14.80 -7.39
C HIS A 60 -9.38 15.40 -7.58
N PHE A 61 -10.42 14.57 -7.64
CA PHE A 61 -11.80 15.02 -7.77
C PHE A 61 -12.27 15.77 -6.50
N VAL A 62 -11.90 15.29 -5.31
CA VAL A 62 -12.20 15.97 -4.04
C VAL A 62 -11.44 17.28 -3.89
N ARG A 63 -10.20 17.37 -4.40
CA ARG A 63 -9.41 18.62 -4.43
C ARG A 63 -10.11 19.72 -5.23
N ARG A 64 -10.89 19.37 -6.26
CA ARG A 64 -11.66 20.37 -7.02
C ARG A 64 -12.66 21.15 -6.13
N TRP A 65 -13.04 20.58 -4.98
CA TRP A 65 -13.95 21.20 -4.00
C TRP A 65 -13.23 21.72 -2.75
N ASN A 66 -11.91 21.57 -2.68
CA ASN A 66 -11.12 21.91 -1.50
C ASN A 66 -9.94 22.81 -1.89
N THR A 67 -10.01 24.09 -1.54
CA THR A 67 -9.01 25.13 -1.87
C THR A 67 -7.74 25.05 -1.02
N ALA A 68 -7.60 24.01 -0.19
CA ALA A 68 -6.41 23.76 0.60
C ALA A 68 -5.15 23.75 -0.30
N ALA A 69 -4.09 24.44 0.15
CA ALA A 69 -2.82 24.49 -0.55
C ALA A 69 -2.38 23.06 -0.92
N ALA A 70 -2.11 22.81 -2.20
CA ALA A 70 -1.78 21.47 -2.71
C ALA A 70 -0.63 20.81 -1.93
N ARG A 71 0.28 21.61 -1.36
CA ARG A 71 1.38 21.15 -0.49
C ARG A 71 0.93 20.44 0.79
N VAL A 72 -0.23 20.77 1.35
CA VAL A 72 -0.74 20.19 2.61
C VAL A 72 -1.78 19.11 2.34
N TYR A 73 -2.57 19.28 1.28
CA TYR A 73 -3.65 18.35 0.94
C TYR A 73 -3.17 16.93 0.63
N TRP A 74 -2.14 16.78 -0.20
CA TRP A 74 -1.59 15.47 -0.59
C TRP A 74 -0.98 14.68 0.58
N PRO A 75 -0.09 15.25 1.43
CA PRO A 75 0.47 14.49 2.56
C PRO A 75 -0.59 14.14 3.60
N VAL A 76 -1.58 15.02 3.85
CA VAL A 76 -2.69 14.70 4.77
C VAL A 76 -3.55 13.56 4.24
N CYS A 77 -3.90 13.55 2.95
CA CYS A 77 -4.62 12.44 2.36
C CYS A 77 -3.84 11.12 2.40
N ALA A 78 -2.52 11.17 2.20
CA ALA A 78 -1.66 10.00 2.33
C ALA A 78 -1.65 9.48 3.78
N LEU A 79 -1.49 10.38 4.76
CA LEU A 79 -1.53 10.04 6.18
C LEU A 79 -2.87 9.43 6.60
N VAL A 80 -3.99 10.00 6.16
CA VAL A 80 -5.33 9.47 6.46
C VAL A 80 -5.55 8.09 5.82
N THR A 81 -5.01 7.85 4.63
CA THR A 81 -5.07 6.53 3.98
C THR A 81 -4.22 5.48 4.68
N LEU A 82 -3.09 5.88 5.27
CA LEU A 82 -2.18 5.01 6.03
C LEU A 82 -2.61 4.82 7.50
N ALA A 83 -3.43 5.72 8.04
CA ALA A 83 -3.92 5.68 9.42
C ALA A 83 -4.52 4.32 9.84
N PRO A 84 -5.44 3.69 9.07
CA PRO A 84 -5.98 2.39 9.47
C PRO A 84 -4.91 1.29 9.54
N THR A 85 -3.91 1.34 8.67
CA THR A 85 -2.80 0.37 8.72
C THR A 85 -1.89 0.63 9.92
N ALA A 86 -1.59 1.90 10.21
CA ALA A 86 -0.80 2.27 11.39
C ALA A 86 -1.50 1.87 12.69
N THR A 87 -2.83 2.04 12.78
CA THR A 87 -3.59 1.56 13.95
C THR A 87 -3.52 0.05 14.09
N LEU A 88 -3.64 -0.71 12.99
CA LEU A 88 -3.49 -2.16 13.07
C LEU A 88 -2.11 -2.54 13.61
N VAL A 89 -1.02 -1.95 13.09
CA VAL A 89 0.35 -2.22 13.55
C VAL A 89 0.56 -1.86 15.03
N VAL A 90 -0.06 -0.80 15.54
CA VAL A 90 0.08 -0.39 16.95
C VAL A 90 -0.73 -1.28 17.90
N PHE A 91 -1.86 -1.80 17.44
CA PHE A 91 -2.79 -2.62 18.24
C PHE A 91 -2.69 -4.13 17.97
N SER A 92 -1.72 -4.59 17.16
CA SER A 92 -1.40 -6.01 16.95
C SER A 92 -0.16 -6.42 17.72
#